data_AF-A0A953DMY6-F1
#
_entry.id   AF-A0A953DMY6-F1
#
_cell.length_a   1.000
_cell.length_b   1.000
_cell.length_c   1.000
_cell.angle_alpha   90.00
_cell.angle_beta   90.00
_cell.angle_gamma   90.00
#
_symmetry.space_group_name_H-M   'P 1'
#
loop_
_entity.id
_entity.type
_entity.pdbx_description
1 polymer ?
#
loop_
_entity_poly.entity_id
_entity_poly.type
_entity_poly.pdbx_seq_one_letter_code
_entity_poly.pdbx_strand_id
1 'polypeptide(L)'
;MLRYGGTGDWSVQLSGVLRASAASLQPFASDRDGTMIAASPVETRFRLAPELRYAHFGLIGEVDVMAGALSGLPERALGLGPSAHPVVTPAELRQLYVEYRGDTFVVRAGQQTSRWGLG
;
A
#
# COMPACT_ATOMS: atom_id res chain seq x y z
N MET A 1 -8.37 -23.17 -24.87
CA MET A 1 -9.79 -23.01 -25.23
C MET A 1 -10.02 -21.55 -25.57
N LEU A 2 -10.09 -21.20 -26.85
CA LEU A 2 -10.26 -19.83 -27.34
C LEU A 2 -11.75 -19.48 -27.29
N ARG A 3 -12.13 -18.45 -26.53
CA ARG A 3 -13.46 -17.84 -26.60
C ARG A 3 -13.35 -16.54 -27.39
N TYR A 4 -13.81 -16.60 -28.64
CA TYR A 4 -14.13 -15.44 -29.46
C TYR A 4 -15.65 -15.26 -29.36
N GLY A 5 -16.11 -14.14 -28.79
CA GLY A 5 -17.53 -13.88 -28.59
C GLY A 5 -17.76 -12.53 -27.94
N GLY A 6 -18.15 -11.55 -28.75
CA GLY A 6 -18.47 -10.18 -28.35
C GLY A 6 -19.80 -10.07 -27.60
N THR A 7 -19.83 -10.58 -26.38
CA THR A 7 -20.78 -10.19 -25.33
C THR A 7 -19.91 -9.74 -24.16
N GLY A 8 -19.78 -8.42 -23.99
CA GLY A 8 -18.91 -7.86 -22.95
C GLY A 8 -19.48 -8.20 -21.58
N ASP A 9 -18.90 -9.22 -20.94
CA ASP A 9 -19.22 -9.52 -19.55
C ASP A 9 -18.48 -8.53 -18.65
N TRP A 10 -19.23 -7.88 -17.77
CA TRP A 10 -18.65 -7.08 -16.70
C TRP A 10 -18.12 -7.99 -15.61
N SER A 11 -16.90 -7.72 -15.14
CA SER A 11 -16.36 -8.35 -13.94
C SER A 11 -15.88 -7.30 -12.96
N VAL A 12 -16.18 -7.51 -11.69
CA VAL A 12 -15.74 -6.67 -10.58
C VAL A 12 -15.05 -7.57 -9.59
N GLN A 13 -13.82 -7.21 -9.22
CA GLN A 13 -13.06 -7.89 -8.19
C GLN A 13 -12.59 -6.86 -7.18
N LEU A 14 -12.72 -7.18 -5.89
CA LEU A 14 -12.12 -6.42 -4.81
C LEU A 14 -11.19 -7.36 -4.06
N SER A 15 -9.92 -7.00 -3.98
CA SER A 15 -8.94 -7.71 -3.17
C SER A 15 -8.42 -6.82 -2.06
N GLY A 16 -8.05 -7.43 -0.94
CA GLY A 16 -7.53 -6.71 0.22
C GLY A 16 -6.36 -7.45 0.85
N VAL A 17 -5.39 -6.71 1.37
CA VAL A 17 -4.24 -7.25 2.10
C VAL A 17 -4.11 -6.49 3.41
N LEU A 18 -4.09 -7.23 4.51
CA LEU A 18 -3.74 -6.72 5.83
C LEU A 18 -2.33 -7.20 6.19
N ARG A 19 -1.46 -6.26 6.54
CA ARG A 19 -0.13 -6.53 7.09
C ARG A 19 -0.04 -5.96 8.49
N ALA A 20 0.44 -6.76 9.42
CA ALA A 20 0.87 -6.30 10.74
C ALA A 20 2.35 -6.62 10.91
N SER A 21 3.13 -5.68 11.44
CA SER A 21 4.54 -5.87 11.74
C SER A 21 4.89 -5.21 13.07
N ALA A 22 5.71 -5.90 13.86
CA ALA A 22 6.29 -5.34 15.07
C ALA A 22 7.80 -5.24 14.86
N ALA A 23 8.38 -4.10 15.22
CA ALA A 23 9.82 -3.93 15.30
C ALA A 23 10.22 -3.67 16.74
N SER A 24 11.36 -4.22 17.15
CA SER A 24 12.04 -3.82 18.38
C SER A 24 13.30 -3.08 17.97
N LEU A 25 13.38 -1.80 18.32
CA LEU A 25 14.55 -0.99 18.04
C LEU A 25 15.48 -1.02 19.25
N GLN A 26 16.79 -0.98 18.99
CA GLN A 26 17.76 -0.85 20.08
C GLN A 26 17.52 0.47 20.82
N PRO A 27 17.63 0.48 22.16
CA PRO A 27 17.49 1.69 22.94
C PRO A 27 18.52 2.75 22.51
N PHE A 28 18.08 3.99 22.36
CA PHE A 28 18.95 5.14 22.05
C PHE A 28 18.73 6.25 23.08
N ALA A 29 19.76 7.06 23.34
CA ALA A 29 19.67 8.16 24.29
C ALA A 29 18.92 9.35 23.67
N SER A 30 18.06 9.99 24.45
CA SER A 30 17.42 11.26 24.08
C SER A 30 18.45 12.39 24.07
N ASP A 31 18.45 13.21 23.03
CA ASP A 31 19.29 14.40 22.93
C ASP A 31 18.95 15.47 23.99
N ARG A 32 17.76 15.38 24.61
CA ARG A 32 17.28 16.36 25.59
C ARG A 32 17.89 16.18 26.98
N ASP A 33 17.97 14.94 27.45
CA ASP A 33 18.31 14.62 28.84
C ASP A 33 19.08 13.30 29.03
N GLY A 34 19.44 12.61 27.94
CA GLY A 34 20.16 11.33 27.99
C GLY A 34 19.29 10.13 28.38
N THR A 35 17.96 10.30 28.52
CA THR A 35 17.05 9.20 28.82
C THR A 35 17.08 8.15 27.71
N MET A 36 17.18 6.86 28.08
CA MET A 36 17.14 5.77 27.12
C MET A 36 15.70 5.54 26.63
N ILE A 37 15.51 5.65 25.31
CA ILE A 37 14.23 5.48 24.64
C ILE A 37 14.27 4.18 23.84
N ALA A 38 13.33 3.28 24.10
CA ALA A 38 13.16 2.04 23.37
C ALA A 38 11.82 2.04 22.62
N ALA A 39 11.86 2.40 21.33
CA ALA A 39 10.68 2.35 20.48
C ALA A 39 10.39 0.90 20.05
N SER A 40 9.13 0.49 20.14
CA SER A 40 8.68 -0.84 19.72
C SER A 40 7.40 -0.71 18.88
N PRO A 41 7.50 -0.12 17.67
CA PRO A 41 6.33 0.22 16.88
C PRO A 41 5.61 -1.04 16.41
N VAL A 42 4.29 -1.06 16.61
CA VAL A 42 3.38 -2.03 15.99
C VAL A 42 2.71 -1.35 14.81
N GLU A 43 3.16 -1.68 13.61
CA GLU A 43 2.65 -1.13 12.36
C GLU A 43 1.55 -2.01 11.78
N THR A 44 0.53 -1.35 11.26
CA THR A 44 -0.51 -2.01 10.46
C THR A 44 -0.65 -1.31 9.13
N ARG A 45 -0.89 -2.12 8.09
CA ARG A 45 -1.17 -1.65 6.75
C ARG A 45 -2.34 -2.43 6.16
N PHE A 46 -3.41 -1.74 5.85
CA PHE A 46 -4.54 -2.28 5.12
C PHE A 46 -4.58 -1.68 3.72
N ARG A 47 -4.57 -2.56 2.72
CA ARG A 47 -4.57 -2.21 1.31
C ARG A 47 -5.78 -2.81 0.63
N LEU A 48 -6.41 -2.02 -0.24
CA LEU A 48 -7.46 -2.46 -1.14
C LEU A 48 -7.01 -2.30 -2.58
N ALA A 49 -7.33 -3.28 -3.42
CA ALA A 49 -7.09 -3.26 -4.85
C ALA A 49 -8.37 -3.65 -5.60
N PRO A 50 -9.25 -2.66 -5.90
CA PRO A 50 -10.40 -2.86 -6.77
C PRO A 50 -9.96 -3.00 -8.24
N GLU A 51 -10.64 -3.89 -8.94
CA GLU A 51 -10.48 -4.13 -10.36
C GLU A 51 -11.87 -4.23 -11.01
N LEU A 52 -12.07 -3.48 -12.09
CA LEU A 52 -13.25 -3.52 -12.92
C LEU A 52 -12.80 -3.89 -14.34
N ARG A 53 -13.38 -4.92 -14.95
CA ARG A 53 -13.12 -5.24 -16.36
C ARG A 53 -14.39 -5.34 -17.18
N TYR A 54 -14.25 -4.97 -18.44
CA TYR A 54 -15.25 -5.13 -19.47
C TYR A 54 -14.55 -5.49 -20.79
N ALA A 55 -14.81 -6.71 -21.27
CA ALA A 55 -14.13 -7.26 -22.45
C ALA A 55 -12.59 -7.10 -22.35
N HIS A 56 -11.99 -6.31 -23.25
CA HIS A 56 -10.54 -6.08 -23.31
C HIS A 56 -10.05 -4.94 -22.40
N PHE A 57 -10.96 -4.19 -21.78
CA PHE A 57 -10.63 -3.04 -20.95
C PHE A 57 -10.67 -3.39 -19.46
N GLY A 58 -9.76 -2.81 -18.69
CA GLY A 58 -9.75 -2.89 -17.23
C GLY A 58 -9.45 -1.54 -16.60
N LEU A 59 -10.09 -1.24 -15.48
CA LEU A 59 -9.76 -0.16 -14.56
C LEU A 59 -9.24 -0.79 -13.27
N ILE A 60 -8.00 -0.49 -12.92
CA ILE A 60 -7.31 -1.08 -11.77
C ILE A 60 -6.91 0.05 -10.82
N GLY A 61 -7.28 -0.10 -9.55
CA GLY A 61 -6.89 0.78 -8.47
C GLY A 61 -6.14 0.01 -7.38
N GLU A 62 -5.24 0.67 -6.68
CA GLU A 62 -4.64 0.21 -5.43
C GLU A 62 -4.57 1.40 -4.47
N VAL A 63 -5.15 1.25 -3.28
CA VAL A 63 -5.16 2.26 -2.23
C VAL A 63 -4.76 1.63 -0.89
N ASP A 64 -3.86 2.27 -0.15
CA ASP A 64 -3.70 1.95 1.26
C ASP A 64 -4.72 2.76 2.06
N VAL A 65 -5.62 2.08 2.78
CA VAL A 65 -6.71 2.69 3.56
C VAL A 65 -6.27 2.99 4.99
N MET A 66 -5.27 2.28 5.48
CA MET A 66 -4.72 2.55 6.81
C MET A 66 -3.28 2.09 6.81
N ALA A 67 -2.32 2.98 7.03
CA ALA A 67 -0.92 2.63 7.13
C ALA A 67 -0.25 3.41 8.26
N GLY A 68 0.36 2.72 9.22
CA GLY A 68 1.17 3.37 10.26
C GLY A 68 1.25 2.59 11.56
N ALA A 69 2.00 3.15 12.52
CA ALA A 69 2.14 2.57 13.84
C ALA A 69 0.90 2.86 14.71
N LEU A 70 0.31 1.79 15.25
CA LEU A 70 -0.81 1.85 16.20
C LEU A 70 -0.35 2.14 17.63
N SER A 71 0.84 1.65 17.99
CA SER A 71 1.39 1.75 19.35
C SER A 71 2.91 1.66 19.34
N GLY A 72 3.55 1.99 20.46
CA GLY A 72 5.00 1.82 20.64
C GLY A 72 5.87 2.88 19.98
N LEU A 73 5.26 4.00 19.58
CA LEU A 73 5.96 5.23 19.23
C LEU A 73 6.37 5.98 20.50
N PRO A 74 7.59 6.56 20.54
CA PRO A 74 8.00 7.40 21.66
C PRO A 74 7.13 8.66 21.75
N GLU A 75 6.96 9.20 22.96
CA GLU A 75 6.14 10.39 23.18
C GLU A 75 6.64 11.59 22.34
N ARG A 76 5.71 12.28 21.66
CA ARG A 76 6.03 13.47 20.84
C ARG A 76 6.72 14.58 21.66
N ALA A 77 6.50 14.60 22.98
CA ALA A 77 7.11 15.55 23.91
C ALA A 77 8.65 15.41 24.03
N LEU A 78 9.20 14.26 23.58
CA LEU A 78 10.64 13.99 23.62
C LEU A 78 11.42 14.72 22.51
N GLY A 79 10.75 15.42 21.59
CA GLY A 79 11.41 16.30 20.61
C GLY A 79 12.29 15.60 19.59
N LEU A 80 12.16 14.28 19.43
CA LEU A 80 13.01 13.40 18.60
C LEU A 80 12.86 13.60 17.08
N GLY A 81 12.28 14.72 16.64
CA GLY A 81 11.90 14.94 15.24
C GLY A 81 10.73 14.04 14.79
N PRO A 82 10.38 14.07 13.49
CA PRO A 82 9.37 13.17 12.94
C PRO A 82 9.83 11.71 13.11
N SER A 83 9.00 10.85 13.72
CA SER A 83 9.30 9.42 13.80
C SER A 83 9.41 8.82 12.40
N ALA A 84 10.41 7.97 12.17
CA ALA A 84 10.58 7.24 10.90
C ALA A 84 9.35 6.37 10.55
N HIS A 85 8.52 6.07 11.55
CA HIS A 85 7.24 5.39 11.42
C HIS A 85 6.13 6.43 11.35
N PRO A 86 5.41 6.56 10.22
CA PRO A 86 4.35 7.54 10.10
C PRO A 86 3.21 7.23 11.08
N VAL A 87 2.67 8.30 11.68
CA VAL A 87 1.36 8.26 12.35
C VAL A 87 0.33 7.83 11.30
N VAL A 88 -0.64 7.00 11.72
CA VAL A 88 -1.65 6.39 10.84
C VAL A 88 -2.10 7.34 9.72
N THR A 89 -1.75 6.99 8.49
CA THR A 89 -2.13 7.70 7.27
C THR A 89 -3.42 7.06 6.72
N PRO A 90 -4.50 7.85 6.52
CA PRO A 90 -5.84 7.30 6.28
C PRO A 90 -6.15 6.96 4.82
N ALA A 91 -5.39 7.45 3.85
CA ALA A 91 -5.56 7.06 2.45
C ALA A 91 -4.33 7.46 1.62
N GLU A 92 -3.68 6.49 0.97
CA GLU A 92 -2.66 6.74 -0.04
C GLU A 92 -3.03 6.02 -1.34
N LEU A 93 -3.25 6.78 -2.43
CA LEU A 93 -3.46 6.20 -3.75
C LEU A 93 -2.12 5.75 -4.32
N ARG A 94 -1.98 4.44 -4.51
CA ARG A 94 -0.75 3.82 -5.01
C ARG A 94 -0.77 3.62 -6.51
N GLN A 95 -1.89 3.12 -7.01
CA GLN A 95 -2.08 2.81 -8.42
C GLN A 95 -3.49 3.23 -8.84
N LEU A 96 -3.56 3.82 -10.02
CA LEU A 96 -4.82 4.04 -10.72
C LEU A 96 -4.52 4.11 -12.22
N TYR A 97 -4.90 3.07 -12.94
CA TYR A 97 -4.65 3.00 -14.38
C TYR A 97 -5.75 2.26 -15.12
N VAL A 98 -5.88 2.59 -16.39
CA VAL A 98 -6.66 1.84 -17.36
C VAL A 98 -5.73 0.91 -18.11
N GLU A 99 -6.19 -0.31 -18.35
CA GLU A 99 -5.51 -1.34 -19.11
C GLU A 99 -6.36 -1.75 -20.31
N TYR A 100 -5.72 -1.91 -21.47
CA TYR A 100 -6.29 -2.59 -22.63
C TYR A 100 -5.46 -3.84 -22.92
N ARG A 101 -6.10 -5.01 -23.00
CA ARG A 101 -5.49 -6.30 -23.35
C ARG A 101 -5.90 -6.71 -24.76
N GLY A 102 -5.00 -6.52 -25.72
CA GLY A 102 -5.07 -7.19 -27.02
C GLY A 102 -4.58 -8.63 -26.92
N ASP A 103 -4.73 -9.40 -28.00
CA ASP A 103 -4.37 -10.82 -28.01
C ASP A 103 -2.88 -11.09 -27.76
N THR A 104 -2.02 -10.13 -28.13
CA THR A 104 -0.56 -10.25 -28.05
C THR A 104 0.10 -9.13 -27.25
N PHE A 105 -0.66 -8.14 -26.78
CA PHE A 105 -0.11 -6.96 -26.13
C PHE A 105 -1.02 -6.41 -25.05
N VAL A 106 -0.42 -5.64 -24.14
CA VAL A 106 -1.14 -4.93 -23.09
C VAL A 106 -0.67 -3.48 -23.07
N VAL A 107 -1.62 -2.54 -23.11
CA VAL A 107 -1.35 -1.11 -22.97
C VAL A 107 -1.92 -0.66 -21.63
N ARG A 108 -1.14 0.12 -20.87
CA ARG A 108 -1.57 0.69 -19.60
C ARG A 108 -1.33 2.19 -19.56
N ALA A 109 -2.30 2.94 -19.10
CA ALA A 109 -2.22 4.39 -18.97
C ALA A 109 -2.72 4.84 -17.59
N GLY A 110 -1.90 5.62 -16.88
CA GLY A 110 -2.22 6.13 -15.54
C GLY A 110 -1.07 5.96 -14.55
N GLN A 111 -1.33 6.27 -13.29
CA GLN A 111 -0.38 6.12 -12.20
C GLN A 111 -0.16 4.64 -11.92
N GLN A 112 1.07 4.18 -12.12
CA GLN A 112 1.46 2.79 -11.94
C GLN A 112 2.64 2.73 -10.98
N THR A 113 2.64 1.72 -10.12
CA THR A 113 3.77 1.48 -9.25
C THR A 113 4.76 0.64 -10.04
N SER A 114 5.91 1.20 -10.38
CA SER A 114 6.94 0.52 -11.16
C SER A 114 7.49 -0.66 -10.37
N ARG A 115 7.22 -1.89 -10.84
CA ARG A 115 7.94 -3.07 -10.37
C ARG A 115 9.02 -3.39 -11.39
N TRP A 116 10.24 -2.95 -11.11
CA TRP A 116 11.43 -3.46 -11.78
C TRP A 116 11.93 -4.64 -10.94
N GLY A 117 11.48 -5.85 -11.26
CA GLY A 117 11.89 -7.06 -10.52
C GLY A 117 11.01 -8.24 -10.89
N LEU A 118 11.65 -9.32 -11.38
CA LEU A 118 11.05 -10.65 -11.48
C LEU A 118 10.63 -11.07 -10.08
N GLY A 119 9.40 -11.58 -9.95
CA GLY A 119 8.82 -12.02 -8.68
C GLY A 119 9.61 -13.11 -7.98
#